data_AF-A0AAV0FGD3-F1
#
_entry.id   AF-A0AAV0FGD3-F1
#
_cell.length_a   1.000
_cell.length_b   1.000
_cell.length_c   1.000
_cell.angle_alpha   90.00
_cell.angle_beta   90.00
_cell.angle_gamma   90.00
#
_symmetry.space_group_name_H-M   'P 1'
#
loop_
_entity.id
_entity.type
_entity.pdbx_description
1 polymer ?
#
loop_
_entity_poly.entity_id
_entity_poly.type
_entity_poly.pdbx_seq_one_letter_code
_entity_poly.pdbx_strand_id
1 'polypeptide(L)'
;MTTHFATGRFYLQLLQNGNLVLGTKTVPTNVDYNAVYYTSQAKSVYKLIFTDKGSLSLLKTDNTTETLISLSDSIVKENYLRLTLNFDGVLALYKYPMASSGGNQKWIPQWTQPDNICTNITGEKGSGACGYNNVCSLGSDKRPSCKCPQSYSLVDPRDVYGSCKPDFVPTCGGGSSSNVSFVEVKDTDWPLSDFEQINPSDMDECRRACLEDCFCAVAIFRSNSCWKKKLPLSNGRVDKSLGATAFLKVHH
;
A
#
# COMPACT_ATOMS: atom_id res chain seq x y z
N MET A 1 -7.96 0.83 28.87
CA MET A 1 -7.55 0.65 27.46
C MET A 1 -8.62 -0.18 26.78
N THR A 2 -9.47 0.43 25.96
CA THR A 2 -10.48 -0.28 25.17
C THR A 2 -9.85 -0.78 23.89
N THR A 3 -9.66 -2.09 23.75
CA THR A 3 -9.24 -2.75 22.51
C THR A 3 -10.40 -2.73 21.53
N HIS A 4 -10.32 -1.86 20.52
CA HIS A 4 -11.31 -1.80 19.46
C HIS A 4 -10.96 -2.87 18.41
N PHE A 5 -11.65 -4.00 18.43
CA PHE A 5 -11.51 -5.03 17.40
C PHE A 5 -12.30 -4.59 16.16
N ALA A 6 -11.66 -3.83 15.28
CA ALA A 6 -12.21 -3.51 13.97
C ALA A 6 -11.90 -4.64 12.98
N THR A 7 -12.88 -5.02 12.16
CA THR A 7 -12.62 -5.88 11.00
C THR A 7 -11.66 -5.14 10.06
N GLY A 8 -10.53 -5.76 9.75
CA GLY A 8 -9.50 -5.15 8.89
C GLY A 8 -9.98 -4.88 7.46
N ARG A 9 -9.24 -4.06 6.72
CA ARG A 9 -9.56 -3.66 5.34
C ARG A 9 -8.91 -4.54 4.26
N PHE A 10 -8.24 -5.62 4.65
CA PHE A 10 -7.54 -6.55 3.76
C PHE A 10 -8.09 -7.97 3.94
N TYR A 11 -8.24 -8.67 2.82
CA TYR A 11 -8.94 -9.95 2.75
C TYR A 11 -8.15 -10.93 1.91
N LEU A 12 -8.06 -12.17 2.39
CA LEU A 12 -7.66 -13.33 1.61
C LEU A 12 -8.91 -14.13 1.28
N GLN A 13 -9.20 -14.30 0.00
CA GLN A 13 -10.41 -15.02 -0.42
C GLN A 13 -10.11 -15.96 -1.57
N LEU A 14 -10.73 -17.13 -1.52
CA LEU A 14 -10.82 -18.03 -2.66
C LEU A 14 -12.12 -17.76 -3.40
N LEU A 15 -12.01 -17.29 -4.64
CA LEU A 15 -13.16 -16.95 -5.48
C LEU A 15 -13.77 -18.20 -6.14
N GLN A 16 -15.04 -18.13 -6.52
CA GLN A 16 -15.76 -19.23 -7.17
C GLN A 16 -15.15 -19.64 -8.52
N ASN A 17 -14.46 -18.72 -9.20
CA ASN A 17 -13.73 -19.02 -10.43
C ASN A 17 -12.39 -19.74 -10.20
N GLY A 18 -12.07 -20.10 -8.95
CA GLY A 18 -10.88 -20.85 -8.58
C GLY A 18 -9.61 -20.00 -8.50
N ASN A 19 -9.73 -18.69 -8.30
CA ASN A 19 -8.60 -17.81 -8.05
C ASN A 19 -8.50 -17.50 -6.54
N LEU A 20 -7.32 -17.67 -5.96
CA LEU A 20 -7.01 -17.13 -4.63
C LEU A 20 -6.58 -15.67 -4.78
N VAL A 21 -7.24 -14.75 -4.09
CA VAL A 21 -7.00 -13.31 -4.20
C VAL A 21 -6.66 -12.68 -2.86
N LEU A 22 -5.80 -11.67 -2.89
CA LEU A 22 -5.71 -10.66 -1.84
C LEU A 22 -6.38 -9.39 -2.34
N GLY A 23 -7.33 -8.89 -1.57
CA GLY A 23 -8.11 -7.72 -1.92
C GLY A 23 -8.32 -6.78 -0.74
N THR A 24 -8.67 -5.54 -1.05
CA THR A 24 -8.99 -4.52 -0.05
C THR A 24 -10.45 -4.11 -0.13
N LYS A 25 -11.08 -3.90 1.03
CA LYS A 25 -12.44 -3.34 1.18
C LYS A 25 -12.42 -2.25 2.24
N THR A 26 -12.88 -1.06 1.90
CA THR A 26 -13.04 0.07 2.81
C THR A 26 -14.17 -0.19 3.82
N VAL A 27 -15.23 -0.86 3.37
CA VAL A 27 -16.36 -1.27 4.21
C VAL A 27 -16.49 -2.79 4.11
N PRO A 28 -16.48 -3.54 5.24
CA PRO A 28 -16.55 -5.00 5.20
C PRO A 28 -17.78 -5.57 4.48
N THR A 29 -18.89 -4.83 4.50
CA THR A 29 -20.15 -5.21 3.84
C THR A 29 -20.16 -4.96 2.34
N ASN A 30 -19.13 -4.31 1.77
CA ASN A 30 -19.06 -4.11 0.32
C ASN A 30 -18.97 -5.46 -0.40
N VAL A 31 -19.78 -5.62 -1.44
CA VAL A 31 -19.72 -6.80 -2.31
C VAL A 31 -18.39 -6.81 -3.05
N ASP A 32 -18.07 -5.71 -3.74
CA ASP A 32 -16.86 -5.55 -4.54
C ASP A 32 -15.64 -5.17 -3.71
N TYR A 33 -14.46 -5.57 -4.22
CA TYR A 33 -13.20 -5.05 -3.74
C TYR A 33 -12.96 -3.63 -4.25
N ASN A 34 -12.30 -2.81 -3.44
CA ASN A 34 -11.72 -1.56 -3.88
C ASN A 34 -10.51 -1.81 -4.81
N ALA A 35 -9.72 -2.83 -4.50
CA ALA A 35 -8.64 -3.32 -5.34
C ALA A 35 -8.40 -4.81 -5.07
N VAL A 36 -8.09 -5.58 -6.12
CA VAL A 36 -7.45 -6.89 -6.02
C VAL A 36 -5.99 -6.68 -6.38
N TYR A 37 -5.08 -6.86 -5.41
CA TYR A 37 -3.65 -6.56 -5.56
C TYR A 37 -2.78 -7.80 -5.66
N TYR A 38 -3.40 -8.98 -5.54
CA TYR A 38 -2.79 -10.25 -5.87
C TYR A 38 -3.87 -11.23 -6.32
N THR A 39 -3.55 -12.01 -7.34
CA THR A 39 -4.32 -13.14 -7.82
C THR A 39 -3.35 -14.30 -8.04
N SER A 40 -3.68 -15.50 -7.59
CA SER A 40 -2.89 -16.69 -7.84
C SER A 40 -2.74 -16.94 -9.35
N GLN A 41 -1.55 -17.39 -9.77
CA GLN A 41 -1.34 -17.82 -11.16
C GLN A 41 -2.04 -19.16 -11.44
N ALA A 42 -2.07 -20.04 -10.42
CA ALA A 42 -2.93 -21.20 -10.38
C ALA A 42 -4.40 -20.82 -10.66
N LYS A 43 -4.98 -21.47 -11.66
CA LYS A 43 -6.43 -21.49 -11.91
C LYS A 43 -7.06 -22.72 -11.27
N SER A 44 -8.37 -22.68 -11.06
CA SER A 44 -9.14 -23.78 -10.49
C SER A 44 -8.63 -24.23 -9.11
N VAL A 45 -8.08 -23.30 -8.33
CA VAL A 45 -7.72 -23.53 -6.94
C VAL A 45 -9.02 -23.77 -6.16
N TYR A 46 -9.03 -24.78 -5.30
CA TYR A 46 -10.13 -24.98 -4.36
C TYR A 46 -9.68 -24.94 -2.89
N LYS A 47 -8.37 -25.00 -2.61
CA LYS A 47 -7.85 -24.96 -1.24
C LYS A 47 -6.44 -24.37 -1.15
N LEU A 48 -6.21 -23.51 -0.16
CA LEU A 48 -4.87 -23.13 0.31
C LEU A 48 -4.48 -24.07 1.45
N ILE A 49 -3.31 -24.70 1.35
CA ILE A 49 -2.84 -25.71 2.30
C ILE A 49 -1.53 -25.25 2.92
N PHE A 50 -1.48 -25.23 4.24
CA PHE A 50 -0.26 -25.07 5.02
C PHE A 50 -0.04 -26.31 5.87
N THR A 51 1.11 -26.97 5.70
CA THR A 51 1.41 -28.28 6.30
C THR A 51 2.39 -28.17 7.47
N ASP A 52 2.41 -29.20 8.32
CA ASP A 52 3.39 -29.39 9.39
C ASP A 52 4.84 -29.52 8.88
N LYS A 53 5.01 -29.93 7.62
CA LYS A 53 6.30 -29.93 6.89
C LYS A 53 6.75 -28.54 6.41
N GLY A 54 6.05 -27.47 6.80
CA GLY A 54 6.41 -26.11 6.40
C GLY A 54 6.22 -25.81 4.91
N SER A 55 5.37 -26.57 4.23
CA SER A 55 5.01 -26.32 2.84
C SER A 55 3.68 -25.57 2.76
N LEU A 56 3.67 -24.49 1.99
CA LEU A 56 2.50 -23.70 1.62
C LEU A 56 2.19 -23.91 0.14
N SER A 57 0.99 -24.36 -0.18
CA SER A 57 0.62 -24.73 -1.54
C SER A 57 -0.85 -24.49 -1.86
N LEU A 58 -1.15 -24.43 -3.16
CA LEU A 58 -2.50 -24.32 -3.72
C LEU A 58 -2.90 -25.67 -4.30
N LEU A 59 -4.02 -26.23 -3.84
CA LEU A 59 -4.59 -27.45 -4.37
C LEU A 59 -5.68 -27.12 -5.39
N LYS A 60 -5.52 -27.67 -6.60
CA LYS A 60 -6.40 -27.46 -7.75
C LYS A 60 -7.44 -28.58 -7.85
N THR A 61 -8.55 -28.31 -8.52
CA THR A 61 -9.69 -29.25 -8.62
C THR A 61 -9.36 -30.58 -9.29
N ASP A 62 -8.28 -30.63 -10.08
CA ASP A 62 -7.73 -31.86 -10.69
C ASP A 62 -6.79 -32.64 -9.75
N ASN A 63 -6.75 -32.28 -8.46
CA ASN A 63 -5.84 -32.79 -7.43
C ASN A 63 -4.35 -32.51 -7.65
N THR A 64 -3.98 -31.66 -8.61
CA THR A 64 -2.61 -31.18 -8.72
C THR A 64 -2.34 -30.07 -7.70
N THR A 65 -1.09 -29.98 -7.25
CA THR A 65 -0.66 -29.02 -6.23
C THR A 65 0.38 -28.08 -6.81
N GLU A 66 0.23 -26.78 -6.54
CA GLU A 66 1.22 -25.75 -6.87
C GLU A 66 1.83 -25.21 -5.58
N THR A 67 3.13 -25.48 -5.37
CA THR A 67 3.85 -25.05 -4.17
C THR A 67 4.24 -23.58 -4.28
N LEU A 68 3.81 -22.76 -3.32
CA LEU A 68 4.21 -21.34 -3.23
C LEU A 68 5.55 -21.20 -2.51
N ILE A 69 5.75 -21.97 -1.44
CA ILE A 69 7.02 -22.05 -0.70
C ILE A 69 7.11 -23.39 0.02
N SER A 70 8.33 -23.94 0.11
CA SER A 70 8.65 -25.09 0.96
C SER A 70 9.90 -24.77 1.77
N LEU A 71 9.78 -24.83 3.09
CA LEU A 71 10.91 -24.64 4.00
C LEU A 71 11.74 -25.92 4.11
N SER A 72 13.01 -25.80 4.53
CA SER A 72 13.85 -26.95 4.81
C SER A 72 13.46 -27.62 6.13
N ASP A 73 13.70 -28.93 6.23
CA ASP A 73 13.44 -29.71 7.46
C ASP A 73 14.11 -29.12 8.70
N SER A 74 15.31 -28.55 8.54
CA SER A 74 16.03 -27.88 9.63
C SER A 74 15.25 -26.68 10.18
N ILE A 75 14.68 -25.85 9.31
CA ILE A 75 13.87 -24.69 9.71
C ILE A 75 12.61 -25.18 10.43
N VAL A 76 11.95 -26.21 9.90
CA VAL A 76 10.70 -26.73 10.48
C VAL A 76 10.91 -27.30 11.88
N LYS A 77 11.99 -28.05 12.12
CA LYS A 77 12.25 -28.71 13.41
C LYS A 77 12.63 -27.74 14.53
N GLU A 78 13.27 -26.62 14.21
CA GLU A 78 13.84 -25.69 15.20
C GLU A 78 12.99 -24.43 15.43
N ASN A 79 11.85 -24.29 14.74
CA ASN A 79 11.05 -23.07 14.75
C ASN A 79 9.55 -23.35 14.82
N TYR A 80 8.81 -22.45 15.47
CA TYR A 80 7.37 -22.35 15.28
C TYR A 80 7.08 -21.63 13.97
N LEU A 81 6.12 -22.13 13.20
CA LEU A 81 5.71 -21.54 11.93
C LEU A 81 4.32 -20.94 12.02
N ARG A 82 4.10 -19.83 11.31
CA ARG A 82 2.80 -19.15 11.28
C ARG A 82 2.55 -18.52 9.91
N LEU A 83 1.45 -18.89 9.27
CA LEU A 83 0.91 -18.15 8.13
C LEU A 83 -0.13 -17.15 8.62
N THR A 84 0.02 -15.88 8.26
CA THR A 84 -0.93 -14.83 8.67
C THR A 84 -1.12 -13.79 7.59
N LEU A 85 -2.37 -13.41 7.33
CA LEU A 85 -2.66 -12.14 6.67
C LEU A 85 -2.52 -11.05 7.74
N ASN A 86 -1.53 -10.18 7.57
CA ASN A 86 -1.27 -9.13 8.54
C ASN A 86 -2.24 -7.95 8.37
N PHE A 87 -2.33 -7.10 9.39
CA PHE A 87 -3.20 -5.91 9.40
C PHE A 87 -2.87 -4.91 8.28
N ASP A 88 -1.66 -4.95 7.76
CA ASP A 88 -1.18 -4.12 6.66
C ASP A 88 -1.32 -4.79 5.29
N GLY A 89 -2.04 -5.92 5.21
CA GLY A 89 -2.43 -6.55 3.95
C GLY A 89 -1.41 -7.50 3.34
N VAL A 90 -0.23 -7.66 3.96
CA VAL A 90 0.78 -8.63 3.51
C VAL A 90 0.46 -10.01 4.11
N LEU A 91 0.22 -11.01 3.26
CA LEU A 91 0.18 -12.41 3.68
C LEU A 91 1.62 -12.90 3.87
N ALA A 92 1.95 -13.43 5.04
CA ALA A 92 3.32 -13.83 5.33
C ALA A 92 3.40 -15.14 6.10
N LEU A 93 4.36 -15.97 5.70
CA LEU A 93 4.80 -17.14 6.44
C LEU A 93 6.00 -16.74 7.30
N TYR A 94 5.87 -16.86 8.61
CA TYR A 94 6.91 -16.55 9.58
C TYR A 94 7.50 -17.81 10.20
N LYS A 95 8.77 -17.71 10.60
CA LYS A 95 9.38 -18.58 11.59
C LYS A 95 9.65 -17.84 12.90
N TYR A 96 9.61 -18.56 14.01
CA TYR A 96 10.02 -18.08 15.33
C TYR A 96 10.94 -19.13 15.96
N PRO A 97 12.20 -18.81 16.28
CA PRO A 97 13.14 -19.76 16.87
C PRO A 97 12.64 -20.30 18.22
N MET A 98 12.73 -21.62 18.40
CA MET A 98 12.50 -22.22 19.71
C MET A 98 13.60 -21.81 20.69
N ALA A 99 13.29 -21.75 21.99
CA ALA A 99 14.22 -21.24 23.02
C ALA A 99 15.55 -22.01 23.08
N SER A 100 15.56 -23.28 22.71
CA SER A 100 16.76 -24.12 22.62
C SER A 100 17.71 -23.74 21.47
N SER A 101 17.29 -22.89 20.54
CA SER A 101 18.04 -22.59 19.30
C SER A 101 18.91 -21.33 19.40
N GLY A 102 19.02 -20.71 20.59
CA GLY A 102 20.02 -19.66 20.87
C GLY A 102 19.89 -18.35 20.08
N GLY A 103 18.73 -18.06 19.48
CA GLY A 103 18.52 -16.89 18.62
C GLY A 103 17.70 -15.75 19.27
N ASN A 104 17.80 -14.54 18.71
CA ASN A 104 16.91 -13.44 19.06
C ASN A 104 15.46 -13.84 18.77
N GLN A 105 14.66 -13.92 19.83
CA GLN A 105 13.26 -14.34 19.81
C GLN A 105 12.37 -13.28 19.15
N LYS A 106 12.25 -13.35 17.83
CA LYS A 106 11.32 -12.54 17.04
C LYS A 106 10.76 -13.36 15.87
N TRP A 107 9.58 -12.96 15.39
CA TRP A 107 9.04 -13.51 14.16
C TRP A 107 9.86 -13.01 12.97
N ILE A 108 10.35 -13.93 12.14
CA ILE A 108 11.18 -13.65 10.96
C ILE A 108 10.40 -14.10 9.72
N PRO A 109 10.10 -13.20 8.76
CA PRO A 109 9.39 -13.59 7.55
C PRO A 109 10.27 -14.54 6.71
N GLN A 110 9.68 -15.62 6.21
CA GLN A 110 10.32 -16.55 5.26
C GLN A 110 9.74 -16.42 3.86
N TRP A 111 8.49 -15.98 3.76
CA TRP A 111 7.81 -15.72 2.50
C TRP A 111 6.71 -14.69 2.72
N THR A 112 6.48 -13.83 1.72
CA THR A 112 5.48 -12.76 1.76
C THR A 112 4.77 -12.65 0.41
N GLN A 113 3.50 -12.27 0.43
CA GLN A 113 2.74 -11.87 -0.74
C GLN A 113 1.86 -10.65 -0.42
N PRO A 114 1.91 -9.58 -1.23
CA PRO A 114 2.90 -9.32 -2.29
C PRO A 114 4.29 -8.96 -1.76
N ASP A 115 5.29 -8.95 -2.66
CA ASP A 115 6.66 -8.52 -2.34
C ASP A 115 6.76 -7.02 -2.04
N ASN A 116 5.93 -6.20 -2.69
CA ASN A 116 5.85 -4.77 -2.45
C ASN A 116 4.41 -4.28 -2.49
N ILE A 117 3.74 -4.33 -1.33
CA ILE A 117 2.34 -3.91 -1.26
C ILE A 117 2.10 -2.45 -1.65
N CYS A 118 3.09 -1.55 -1.46
CA CYS A 118 2.96 -0.14 -1.81
C CYS A 118 2.70 0.04 -3.32
N THR A 119 3.35 -0.77 -4.17
CA THR A 119 3.20 -0.68 -5.64
C THR A 119 2.17 -1.66 -6.20
N ASN A 120 1.92 -2.79 -5.53
CA ASN A 120 0.96 -3.79 -5.98
C ASN A 120 -0.52 -3.35 -5.85
N ILE A 121 -0.85 -2.44 -4.93
CA ILE A 121 -2.22 -1.92 -4.83
C ILE A 121 -2.42 -0.81 -5.87
N THR A 122 -3.30 -1.04 -6.84
CA THR A 122 -3.66 -0.09 -7.92
C THR A 122 -5.18 -0.04 -8.11
N GLY A 123 -5.94 0.13 -7.04
CA GLY A 123 -7.39 0.33 -7.13
C GLY A 123 -7.76 1.76 -7.47
N GLU A 124 -8.76 1.94 -8.33
CA GLU A 124 -9.39 3.25 -8.58
C GLU A 124 -10.22 3.74 -7.38
N LYS A 125 -10.60 2.81 -6.49
CA LYS A 125 -11.34 3.10 -5.26
C LYS A 125 -10.48 2.73 -4.05
N GLY A 126 -10.77 3.37 -2.91
CA GLY A 126 -10.06 3.15 -1.66
C GLY A 126 -8.74 3.94 -1.56
N SER A 127 -8.07 3.83 -0.42
CA SER A 127 -6.90 4.67 -0.12
C SER A 127 -5.55 4.07 -0.56
N GLY A 128 -5.50 2.77 -0.85
CA GLY A 128 -4.25 2.05 -1.14
C GLY A 128 -3.66 1.36 0.10
N ALA A 129 -2.33 1.11 0.09
CA ALA A 129 -1.62 0.43 1.18
C ALA A 129 -1.61 1.22 2.51
N CYS A 130 -1.64 2.55 2.43
CA CYS A 130 -1.87 3.46 3.56
C CYS A 130 -3.24 4.15 3.41
N GLY A 131 -3.66 4.92 4.41
CA GLY A 131 -4.85 5.75 4.34
C GLY A 131 -4.72 6.91 3.35
N TYR A 132 -5.80 7.67 3.16
CA TYR A 132 -5.83 8.79 2.22
C TYR A 132 -4.79 9.85 2.60
N ASN A 133 -4.19 10.50 1.61
CA ASN A 133 -3.14 11.52 1.79
C ASN A 133 -1.87 11.03 2.50
N ASN A 134 -1.75 9.74 2.82
CA ASN A 134 -0.58 9.13 3.43
C ASN A 134 0.30 8.50 2.34
N VAL A 135 1.60 8.32 2.60
CA VAL A 135 2.58 7.80 1.63
C VAL A 135 3.17 6.49 2.13
N CYS A 136 3.03 5.44 1.32
CA CYS A 136 3.61 4.12 1.55
C CYS A 136 5.05 4.04 1.06
N SER A 137 5.93 3.48 1.87
CA SER A 137 7.28 3.08 1.48
C SER A 137 7.53 1.63 1.91
N LEU A 138 8.32 0.89 1.14
CA LEU A 138 8.64 -0.49 1.50
C LEU A 138 9.82 -0.51 2.48
N GLY A 139 9.59 -1.08 3.67
CA GLY A 139 10.61 -1.35 4.67
C GLY A 139 11.56 -2.48 4.27
N SER A 140 12.69 -2.57 4.97
CA SER A 140 13.68 -3.64 4.76
C SER A 140 13.16 -5.04 5.10
N ASP A 141 12.11 -5.12 5.92
CA ASP A 141 11.40 -6.32 6.31
C ASP A 141 10.28 -6.73 5.33
N LYS A 142 10.22 -6.07 4.16
CA LYS A 142 9.16 -6.25 3.14
C LYS A 142 7.76 -5.86 3.64
N ARG A 143 7.68 -5.02 4.67
CA ARG A 143 6.41 -4.48 5.18
C ARG A 143 6.23 -3.02 4.75
N PRO A 144 5.00 -2.54 4.56
CA PRO A 144 4.73 -1.14 4.33
C PRO A 144 5.03 -0.30 5.58
N SER A 145 5.65 0.85 5.35
CA SER A 145 5.78 1.95 6.29
C SER A 145 5.00 3.15 5.73
N CYS A 146 4.11 3.71 6.55
CA CYS A 146 3.26 4.83 6.17
C CYS A 146 3.74 6.11 6.87
N LYS A 147 3.88 7.20 6.12
CA LYS A 147 4.23 8.51 6.65
C LYS A 147 3.45 9.61 5.95
N CYS A 148 2.80 10.46 6.74
CA CYS A 148 2.18 11.68 6.20
C CYS A 148 3.25 12.59 5.57
N PRO A 149 2.95 13.21 4.42
CA PRO A 149 3.82 14.20 3.83
C PRO A 149 3.94 15.44 4.74
N GLN A 150 4.91 16.30 4.45
CA GLN A 150 5.08 17.57 5.16
C GLN A 150 3.79 18.41 5.10
N SER A 151 3.44 19.05 6.22
CA SER A 151 2.21 19.84 6.41
C SER A 151 0.91 19.03 6.36
N TYR A 152 1.00 17.71 6.57
CA TYR A 152 -0.13 16.82 6.80
C TYR A 152 0.09 16.03 8.09
N SER A 153 -0.96 15.90 8.88
CA SER A 153 -0.97 15.12 10.12
C SER A 153 -1.98 13.98 10.07
N LEU A 154 -1.73 12.93 10.85
CA LEU A 154 -2.67 11.81 10.98
C LEU A 154 -4.02 12.30 11.51
N VAL A 155 -5.11 11.75 10.97
CA VAL A 155 -6.46 11.98 11.48
C VAL A 155 -6.63 11.36 12.87
N ASP A 156 -6.16 10.11 13.05
CA ASP A 156 -5.97 9.49 14.37
C ASP A 156 -4.46 9.31 14.62
N PRO A 157 -3.85 10.04 15.56
CA PRO A 157 -2.43 9.93 15.88
C PRO A 157 -1.97 8.51 16.29
N ARG A 158 -2.90 7.62 16.65
CA ARG A 158 -2.61 6.23 17.04
C ARG A 158 -2.61 5.26 15.86
N ASP A 159 -3.12 5.69 14.70
CA ASP A 159 -3.19 4.87 13.48
C ASP A 159 -2.25 5.43 12.41
N VAL A 160 -0.98 5.04 12.48
CA VAL A 160 0.07 5.46 11.52
C VAL A 160 -0.25 5.02 10.08
N TYR A 161 -1.02 3.94 9.92
CA TYR A 161 -1.45 3.41 8.62
C TYR A 161 -2.72 4.09 8.11
N GLY A 162 -3.35 4.92 8.94
CA GLY A 162 -4.57 5.65 8.68
C GLY A 162 -4.39 6.83 7.71
N SER A 163 -5.44 7.63 7.60
CA SER A 163 -5.47 8.77 6.69
C SER A 163 -4.80 10.00 7.32
N CYS A 164 -4.20 10.82 6.48
CA CYS A 164 -3.69 12.14 6.85
C CYS A 164 -4.67 13.23 6.42
N LYS A 165 -4.63 14.37 7.10
CA LYS A 165 -5.33 15.60 6.73
C LYS A 165 -4.31 16.74 6.58
N PRO A 166 -4.55 17.73 5.71
CA PRO A 166 -3.76 18.94 5.69
C PRO A 166 -3.79 19.64 7.06
N ASP A 167 -2.67 20.26 7.44
CA ASP A 167 -2.58 21.08 8.66
C ASP A 167 -2.98 22.55 8.42
N PHE A 168 -3.44 22.84 7.21
CA PHE A 168 -3.89 24.15 6.76
C PHE A 168 -5.25 24.04 6.08
N VAL A 169 -5.95 25.16 5.93
CA VAL A 169 -7.17 25.25 5.14
C VAL A 169 -6.80 25.55 3.69
N PRO A 170 -7.15 24.68 2.71
CA PRO A 170 -6.97 25.00 1.30
C PRO A 170 -7.76 26.26 0.95
N THR A 171 -7.06 27.34 0.63
CA THR A 171 -7.68 28.63 0.27
C THR A 171 -7.45 28.92 -1.21
N CYS A 172 -8.48 29.46 -1.85
CA CYS A 172 -8.51 29.80 -3.26
C CYS A 172 -9.04 31.22 -3.43
N GLY A 173 -8.26 32.10 -4.05
CA GLY A 173 -8.68 33.45 -4.42
C GLY A 173 -8.66 34.49 -3.29
N GLY A 174 -7.81 35.52 -3.46
CA GLY A 174 -7.93 36.83 -2.79
C GLY A 174 -7.05 37.03 -1.54
N GLY A 175 -5.86 37.61 -1.75
CA GLY A 175 -5.02 38.16 -0.69
C GLY A 175 -3.69 37.43 -0.51
N SER A 176 -2.70 37.85 -1.30
CA SER A 176 -1.30 37.40 -1.30
C SER A 176 -1.07 35.88 -1.47
N SER A 177 -0.68 35.50 -2.69
CA SER A 177 0.00 34.24 -3.01
C SER A 177 1.32 34.01 -2.24
N SER A 178 1.68 34.90 -1.30
CA SER A 178 2.93 34.85 -0.53
C SER A 178 3.01 33.71 0.47
N ASN A 179 1.88 33.07 0.82
CA ASN A 179 1.85 32.01 1.83
C ASN A 179 1.71 30.60 1.24
N VAL A 180 1.63 30.45 -0.09
CA VAL A 180 1.52 29.15 -0.73
C VAL A 180 2.84 28.79 -1.36
N SER A 181 3.43 27.67 -0.93
CA SER A 181 4.68 27.16 -1.48
C SER A 181 4.51 25.69 -1.89
N PHE A 182 5.58 25.10 -2.42
CA PHE A 182 5.62 23.70 -2.76
C PHE A 182 6.77 23.01 -2.04
N VAL A 183 6.50 21.82 -1.54
CA VAL A 183 7.54 20.88 -1.13
C VAL A 183 7.77 19.91 -2.28
N GLU A 184 9.01 19.84 -2.74
CA GLU A 184 9.44 18.90 -3.76
C GLU A 184 9.78 17.56 -3.12
N VAL A 185 9.18 16.50 -3.63
CA VAL A 185 9.43 15.13 -3.17
C VAL A 185 9.74 14.26 -4.38
N LYS A 186 10.93 13.67 -4.38
CA LYS A 186 11.36 12.74 -5.45
C LYS A 186 10.70 11.38 -5.29
N ASP A 187 10.54 10.70 -6.41
CA ASP A 187 10.11 9.31 -6.50
C ASP A 187 8.79 9.02 -5.76
N THR A 188 7.89 10.01 -5.67
CA THR A 188 6.62 9.88 -4.96
C THR A 188 5.47 10.22 -5.89
N ASP A 189 4.40 9.43 -5.83
CA ASP A 189 3.20 9.60 -6.65
C ASP A 189 1.96 9.12 -5.88
N TRP A 190 0.77 9.54 -6.34
CA TRP A 190 -0.55 9.06 -5.94
C TRP A 190 -1.30 8.56 -7.19
N PRO A 191 -0.94 7.39 -7.74
CA PRO A 191 -1.44 6.97 -9.05
C PRO A 191 -2.94 6.75 -9.07
N LEU A 192 -3.54 6.96 -10.25
CA LEU A 192 -4.99 6.86 -10.51
C LEU A 192 -5.82 7.94 -9.78
N SER A 193 -5.18 8.97 -9.24
CA SER A 193 -5.82 10.11 -8.54
C SER A 193 -5.73 11.42 -9.35
N ASP A 194 -5.39 11.32 -10.64
CA ASP A 194 -5.22 12.46 -11.54
C ASP A 194 -6.58 12.96 -12.01
N PHE A 195 -6.80 14.27 -11.99
CA PHE A 195 -7.99 14.89 -12.59
C PHE A 195 -7.68 15.63 -13.88
N GLU A 196 -6.40 15.93 -14.15
CA GLU A 196 -5.96 16.63 -15.35
C GLU A 196 -4.51 16.28 -15.68
N GLN A 197 -4.18 16.23 -16.97
CA GLN A 197 -2.82 16.05 -17.48
C GLN A 197 -2.49 17.17 -18.47
N ILE A 198 -1.28 17.73 -18.35
CA ILE A 198 -0.70 18.70 -19.29
C ILE A 198 0.46 18.01 -20.01
N ASN A 199 0.39 17.92 -21.33
CA ASN A 199 1.42 17.33 -22.18
C ASN A 199 1.44 18.06 -23.54
N PRO A 200 2.59 18.63 -23.97
CA PRO A 200 3.84 18.69 -23.22
C PRO A 200 3.75 19.64 -22.02
N SER A 201 4.61 19.44 -21.05
CA SER A 201 4.83 20.37 -19.94
C SER A 201 6.30 20.29 -19.55
N ASP A 202 6.89 21.41 -19.15
CA ASP A 202 8.11 21.40 -18.35
C ASP A 202 7.80 21.40 -16.84
N MET A 203 8.87 21.40 -16.02
CA MET A 203 8.76 21.33 -14.57
C MET A 203 8.16 22.61 -13.95
N ASP A 204 8.53 23.78 -14.47
CA ASP A 204 8.09 25.08 -13.95
C ASP A 204 6.64 25.35 -14.34
N GLU A 205 6.26 25.01 -15.57
CA GLU A 205 4.87 25.01 -16.04
C GLU A 205 4.00 24.10 -15.18
N CYS A 206 4.45 22.89 -14.87
CA CYS A 206 3.71 21.95 -14.04
C CYS A 206 3.47 22.49 -12.62
N ARG A 207 4.52 23.06 -12.01
CA ARG A 207 4.43 23.68 -10.69
C ARG A 207 3.46 24.86 -10.69
N ARG A 208 3.57 25.77 -11.66
CA ARG A 208 2.72 26.96 -11.77
C ARG A 208 1.26 26.60 -12.05
N ALA A 209 1.00 25.64 -12.94
CA ALA A 209 -0.34 25.19 -13.26
C ALA A 209 -1.09 24.63 -12.04
N CYS A 210 -0.39 23.99 -11.10
CA CYS A 210 -0.98 23.56 -9.83
C CYS A 210 -1.08 24.69 -8.79
N LEU A 211 -0.16 25.65 -8.81
CA LEU A 211 -0.21 26.82 -7.92
C LEU A 211 -1.48 27.63 -8.16
N GLU A 212 -1.74 27.91 -9.44
CA GLU A 212 -2.84 28.76 -9.92
C GLU A 212 -4.19 28.03 -9.91
N ASP A 213 -4.20 26.70 -9.86
CA ASP A 213 -5.41 25.89 -9.75
C ASP A 213 -5.78 25.62 -8.28
N CYS A 214 -7.00 26.00 -7.93
CA CYS A 214 -7.57 25.83 -6.60
C CYS A 214 -7.96 24.41 -6.23
N PHE A 215 -8.22 23.55 -7.23
CA PHE A 215 -8.49 22.14 -7.00
C PHE A 215 -7.21 21.32 -6.90
N CYS A 216 -6.07 21.87 -7.34
CA CYS A 216 -4.80 21.16 -7.32
C CYS A 216 -4.16 21.18 -5.93
N ALA A 217 -3.95 19.99 -5.39
CA ALA A 217 -3.21 19.77 -4.14
C ALA A 217 -1.79 19.25 -4.41
N VAL A 218 -1.61 18.46 -5.47
CA VAL A 218 -0.33 17.88 -5.87
C VAL A 218 -0.20 17.91 -7.39
N ALA A 219 0.96 18.31 -7.89
CA ALA A 219 1.36 18.10 -9.28
C ALA A 219 2.50 17.09 -9.34
N ILE A 220 2.46 16.17 -10.30
CA ILE A 220 3.53 15.22 -10.56
C ILE A 220 4.14 15.57 -11.91
N PHE A 221 5.46 15.71 -11.96
CA PHE A 221 6.21 15.86 -13.19
C PHE A 221 7.02 14.61 -13.49
N ARG A 222 6.86 14.07 -14.70
CA ARG A 222 7.57 12.89 -15.22
C ARG A 222 7.47 12.88 -16.76
N SER A 223 8.54 12.53 -17.45
CA SER A 223 8.53 12.30 -18.91
C SER A 223 7.84 13.41 -19.73
N ASN A 224 8.20 14.68 -19.49
CA ASN A 224 7.65 15.85 -20.21
C ASN A 224 6.13 16.01 -20.09
N SER A 225 5.57 15.57 -18.96
CA SER A 225 4.15 15.64 -18.65
C SER A 225 3.94 16.04 -17.20
N CYS A 226 2.86 16.78 -16.97
CA CYS A 226 2.37 17.15 -15.66
C CYS A 226 1.05 16.42 -15.39
N TRP A 227 0.89 15.84 -14.21
CA TRP A 227 -0.38 15.29 -13.74
C TRP A 227 -0.83 16.01 -12.47
N LYS A 228 -2.01 16.61 -12.51
CA LYS A 228 -2.60 17.36 -11.41
C LYS A 228 -3.57 16.47 -10.63
N LYS A 229 -3.48 16.54 -9.30
CA LYS A 229 -4.25 15.71 -8.38
C LYS A 229 -4.98 16.58 -7.35
N LYS A 230 -6.18 16.14 -6.98
CA LYS A 230 -7.05 16.79 -5.99
C LYS A 230 -7.24 15.90 -4.77
N LEU A 231 -7.56 16.51 -3.63
CA LEU A 231 -7.87 15.77 -2.40
C LEU A 231 -9.23 15.05 -2.49
N PRO A 232 -9.41 13.92 -1.76
CA PRO A 232 -8.36 13.17 -1.06
C PRO A 232 -7.48 12.38 -2.05
N LEU A 233 -6.19 12.26 -1.75
CA LEU A 233 -5.23 11.52 -2.57
C LEU A 233 -5.21 10.03 -2.19
N SER A 234 -5.32 9.14 -3.18
CA SER A 234 -5.25 7.69 -3.01
C SER A 234 -3.92 7.10 -3.51
N ASN A 235 -3.57 5.91 -3.04
CA ASN A 235 -2.42 5.13 -3.53
C ASN A 235 -1.06 5.85 -3.37
N GLY A 236 -0.93 6.71 -2.36
CA GLY A 236 0.31 7.45 -2.11
C GLY A 236 1.47 6.50 -1.85
N ARG A 237 2.54 6.64 -2.60
CA ARG A 237 3.71 5.75 -2.50
C ARG A 237 5.01 6.36 -2.98
N VAL A 238 6.09 5.88 -2.39
CA VAL A 238 7.44 6.04 -2.91
C VAL A 238 7.73 4.90 -3.89
N ASP A 239 8.06 5.24 -5.13
CA ASP A 239 8.45 4.32 -6.19
C ASP A 239 9.61 4.93 -7.02
N LYS A 240 10.82 4.44 -6.73
CA LYS A 240 12.07 4.88 -7.35
C LYS A 240 12.18 4.52 -8.84
N SER A 241 11.31 3.64 -9.34
CA SER A 241 11.30 3.29 -10.77
C SER A 241 10.62 4.36 -11.63
N LEU A 242 9.86 5.28 -11.02
CA LEU A 242 9.07 6.26 -11.75
C LEU A 242 9.92 7.43 -12.28
N GLY A 243 11.00 7.81 -11.60
CA GLY A 243 11.76 9.03 -11.90
C GLY A 243 10.89 10.29 -11.86
N ALA A 244 9.85 10.30 -11.01
CA ALA A 244 8.89 11.38 -10.90
C ALA A 244 9.31 12.40 -9.83
N THR A 245 8.88 13.66 -10.00
CA THR A 245 8.96 14.68 -8.96
C THR A 245 7.54 15.12 -8.60
N ALA A 246 7.18 15.00 -7.33
CA ALA A 246 5.93 15.52 -6.79
C ALA A 246 6.13 16.92 -6.22
N PHE A 247 5.22 17.82 -6.55
CA PHE A 247 5.08 19.15 -5.98
C PHE A 247 3.85 19.14 -5.07
N LEU A 248 4.05 19.07 -3.76
CA LEU A 248 2.96 19.12 -2.79
C LEU A 248 2.70 20.56 -2.38
N LYS A 249 1.48 21.04 -2.61
CA LYS A 249 1.06 22.38 -2.22
C LYS A 249 0.99 22.46 -0.71
N VAL A 250 1.67 23.43 -0.12
CA VAL A 250 1.66 23.71 1.32
C VAL A 250 1.34 25.17 1.56
N HIS A 251 0.70 25.45 2.68
CA HIS A 251 0.43 26.82 3.13
C HIS A 251 1.21 27.08 4.42
N HIS A 252 1.77 28.29 4.51
CA HIS A 252 2.48 28.81 5.69
C HIS A 252 1.60 29.77 6.48
#